data_AF-A0A6G6TM77-F1
#
_entry.id   AF-A0A6G6TM77-F1
#
_cell.length_a   1.000
_cell.length_b   1.000
_cell.length_c   1.000
_cell.angle_alpha   90.00
_cell.angle_beta   90.00
_cell.angle_gamma   90.00
#
_symmetry.space_group_name_H-M   'P 1'
#
loop_
_entity.id
_entity.type
_entity.pdbx_description
1 polymer ?
#
loop_
_entity_poly.entity_id
_entity_poly.type
_entity_poly.pdbx_seq_one_letter_code
_entity_poly.pdbx_strand_id
1 'polypeptide(L)'
;MIALQNKKGQGIDLICKIEPTPPPPDWVTFEIKTVMKDKFGANTTPTGGKASEIQKSYFENINKHSLLAKESFYQGSNEYSLGKKERKILLNILESCEEKNLVGFKLTVGIDNKFNVSNNNKYNQFYIIENLKND
;
A
#
# COMPACT_ATOMS: atom_id res chain seq x y z
N MET A 1 -3.51 2.56 10.57
CA MET A 1 -2.49 2.20 9.58
C MET A 1 -1.85 0.89 10.01
N ILE A 2 -1.61 -0.01 9.07
CA ILE A 2 -0.84 -1.24 9.24
C ILE A 2 -0.07 -1.52 7.94
N ALA A 3 1.13 -2.08 8.05
CA ALA A 3 1.84 -2.70 6.94
C ALA A 3 1.90 -4.20 7.21
N LEU A 4 1.51 -5.02 6.24
CA LEU A 4 1.47 -6.47 6.40
C LEU A 4 2.61 -7.07 5.60
N GLN A 5 3.78 -7.22 6.22
CA GLN A 5 4.94 -7.86 5.63
C GLN A 5 5.36 -9.05 6.48
N ASN A 6 5.49 -10.22 5.86
CA ASN A 6 5.98 -11.41 6.55
C ASN A 6 7.51 -11.36 6.73
N LYS A 7 8.05 -12.27 7.55
CA LYS A 7 9.50 -12.44 7.77
C LYS A 7 10.35 -12.64 6.50
N LYS A 8 9.74 -13.01 5.35
CA LYS A 8 10.43 -13.17 4.06
C LYS A 8 10.39 -11.91 3.19
N GLY A 9 9.85 -10.80 3.70
CA GLY A 9 9.73 -9.54 2.98
C GLY A 9 8.54 -9.47 2.00
N GLN A 10 7.65 -10.47 2.00
CA GLN A 10 6.47 -10.50 1.13
C GLN A 10 5.27 -9.89 1.84
N GLY A 11 4.50 -9.05 1.16
CA GLY A 11 3.43 -8.33 1.84
C GLY A 11 2.77 -7.22 1.05
N ILE A 12 2.02 -6.40 1.80
CA ILE A 12 1.36 -5.18 1.34
C ILE A 12 2.08 -4.00 1.98
N ASP A 13 2.42 -3.01 1.15
CA ASP A 13 3.24 -1.87 1.58
C ASP A 13 2.53 -1.04 2.65
N LEU A 14 1.26 -0.67 2.45
CA LEU A 14 0.55 0.15 3.41
C LEU A 14 -0.98 0.07 3.30
N ILE A 15 -1.67 -0.16 4.42
CA ILE A 15 -3.13 -0.06 4.54
C ILE A 15 -3.48 0.99 5.60
N CYS A 16 -4.26 1.98 5.22
CA CYS A 16 -4.66 3.12 6.04
C CYS A 16 -6.17 3.16 6.19
N LYS A 17 -6.63 3.54 7.39
CA LYS A 17 -8.02 3.90 7.62
C LYS A 17 -8.20 5.35 7.17
N ILE A 18 -9.29 5.65 6.47
CA ILE A 18 -9.67 7.02 6.11
C ILE A 18 -10.46 7.62 7.27
N GLU A 19 -10.22 8.89 7.60
CA GLU A 19 -10.93 9.62 8.64
C GLU A 19 -11.22 11.06 8.16
N PRO A 20 -12.40 11.64 8.44
CA PRO A 20 -13.54 11.01 9.12
C PRO A 20 -14.29 10.07 8.16
N THR A 21 -14.59 8.86 8.64
CA THR A 21 -15.59 7.96 8.04
C THR A 21 -16.89 8.08 8.82
N PRO A 22 -18.08 8.17 8.18
CA PRO A 22 -18.41 8.12 6.74
C PRO A 22 -18.30 9.47 5.97
N PRO A 23 -18.31 9.47 4.61
CA PRO A 23 -18.65 8.36 3.69
C PRO A 23 -17.48 7.47 3.19
N PRO A 24 -17.78 6.26 2.63
CA PRO A 24 -16.81 5.33 2.04
C PRO A 24 -15.84 5.94 1.01
N PRO A 25 -14.64 5.35 0.80
CA PRO A 25 -14.16 4.09 1.38
C PRO A 25 -13.59 4.23 2.81
N ASP A 26 -13.70 3.18 3.62
CA ASP A 26 -13.17 3.15 4.99
C ASP A 26 -11.67 2.90 5.02
N TRP A 27 -11.14 2.21 4.01
CA TRP A 27 -9.75 1.85 3.90
C TRP A 27 -9.16 2.17 2.54
N VAL A 28 -7.88 2.54 2.55
CA VAL A 28 -7.06 2.74 1.37
C VAL A 28 -5.78 1.94 1.49
N THR A 29 -5.37 1.28 0.41
CA THR A 29 -4.06 0.67 0.30
C THR A 29 -3.20 1.41 -0.71
N PHE A 30 -1.90 1.43 -0.46
CA PHE A 30 -0.90 1.97 -1.38
C PHE A 30 0.09 0.87 -1.77
N GLU A 31 0.33 0.73 -3.07
CA GLU A 31 1.52 0.09 -3.64
C GLU A 31 2.53 1.20 -3.91
N ILE A 32 3.69 1.16 -3.26
CA ILE A 32 4.65 2.26 -3.30
C ILE A 32 5.80 1.91 -4.25
N LYS A 33 6.03 2.75 -5.25
CA LYS A 33 7.15 2.63 -6.19
C LYS A 33 8.06 3.85 -6.07
N THR A 34 9.33 3.63 -5.79
CA THR A 34 10.32 4.71 -5.76
C THR A 34 11.04 4.83 -7.09
N VAL A 35 11.35 6.06 -7.51
CA VAL A 35 12.17 6.34 -8.69
C VAL A 35 13.26 7.36 -8.34
N MET A 36 14.50 7.05 -8.71
CA MET A 36 15.64 7.91 -8.40
C MET A 36 15.64 9.18 -9.27
N LYS A 37 16.13 10.30 -8.70
CA LYS A 37 16.17 11.62 -9.36
C LYS A 37 16.91 11.63 -10.69
N ASP A 38 17.92 10.78 -10.85
CA ASP A 38 18.68 10.65 -12.10
C ASP A 38 17.88 9.97 -13.23
N LYS A 39 16.70 9.38 -12.93
CA LYS A 39 15.85 8.68 -13.90
C LYS A 39 14.79 9.55 -14.56
N PHE A 40 14.69 10.83 -14.22
CA PHE A 40 13.73 11.74 -14.83
C PHE A 40 14.29 13.16 -14.99
N GLY A 41 13.94 13.79 -16.10
CA GLY A 41 14.41 15.11 -16.49
C GLY A 41 13.69 16.27 -15.81
N ALA A 42 14.14 17.49 -16.12
CA ALA A 42 13.65 18.74 -15.53
C ALA A 42 12.14 18.99 -15.75
N ASN A 43 11.56 18.46 -16.83
CA ASN A 43 10.16 18.66 -17.21
C ASN A 43 9.36 17.36 -17.41
N THR A 44 9.95 16.20 -17.11
CA THR A 44 9.30 14.89 -17.33
C THR A 44 8.46 14.48 -16.12
N THR A 45 7.41 13.70 -16.36
CA THR A 45 6.71 12.98 -15.29
C THR A 45 7.47 11.69 -14.99
N PRO A 46 7.99 11.48 -13.76
CA PRO A 46 8.64 10.23 -13.38
C PRO A 46 7.68 9.06 -13.55
N THR A 47 8.17 7.97 -14.12
CA THR A 47 7.46 6.71 -14.21
C THR A 47 8.07 5.74 -13.21
N GLY A 48 7.32 5.42 -12.16
CA GLY A 48 7.67 4.33 -11.27
C GLY A 48 7.53 2.98 -11.96
N GLY A 49 7.99 1.91 -11.30
CA GLY A 49 7.70 0.55 -11.74
C GLY A 49 6.20 0.33 -11.95
N LYS A 50 5.82 -0.48 -12.93
CA LYS A 50 4.41 -0.88 -13.11
C LYS A 50 3.99 -1.74 -11.92
N ALA A 51 2.73 -1.60 -11.50
CA ALA A 51 2.12 -2.59 -10.60
C ALA A 51 2.01 -3.93 -11.35
N SER A 52 2.39 -5.03 -10.70
CA SER A 52 2.15 -6.38 -11.23
C SER A 52 0.65 -6.70 -11.21
N GLU A 53 0.21 -7.75 -11.92
CA GLU A 53 -1.21 -8.15 -11.92
C GLU A 53 -1.74 -8.45 -10.51
N ILE A 54 -0.91 -9.06 -9.65
CA ILE A 54 -1.26 -9.31 -8.25
C ILE A 54 -1.41 -7.99 -7.47
N GLN A 55 -0.59 -6.98 -7.78
CA GLN A 55 -0.67 -5.66 -7.14
C GLN A 55 -1.88 -4.85 -7.62
N LYS A 56 -2.29 -5.03 -8.88
CA LYS A 56 -3.56 -4.49 -9.40
C LYS A 56 -4.77 -5.15 -8.75
N SER A 57 -4.69 -6.46 -8.48
CA SER A 57 -5.67 -7.20 -7.68
C SER A 57 -5.49 -6.94 -6.17
N TYR A 58 -5.41 -5.66 -5.78
CA TYR A 58 -5.11 -5.23 -4.42
C TYR A 58 -6.09 -5.84 -3.40
N PHE A 59 -7.35 -6.04 -3.79
CA PHE A 59 -8.37 -6.64 -2.95
C PHE A 59 -8.05 -8.09 -2.60
N GLU A 60 -7.75 -8.92 -3.61
CA GLU A 60 -7.37 -10.32 -3.40
C GLU A 60 -6.06 -10.41 -2.61
N ASN A 61 -5.12 -9.51 -2.89
CA ASN A 61 -3.84 -9.47 -2.20
C ASN A 61 -4.02 -9.13 -0.70
N ILE A 62 -4.84 -8.12 -0.38
CA ILE A 62 -5.19 -7.76 1.00
C ILE A 62 -5.88 -8.90 1.71
N ASN A 63 -6.89 -9.50 1.10
CA ASN A 63 -7.61 -10.61 1.70
C ASN A 63 -6.65 -11.79 1.99
N LYS A 64 -5.84 -12.18 1.01
CA LYS A 64 -4.86 -13.27 1.15
C LYS A 64 -3.86 -13.01 2.27
N HIS A 65 -3.17 -11.87 2.27
CA HIS A 65 -2.18 -11.58 3.31
C HIS A 65 -2.82 -11.39 4.68
N SER A 66 -4.05 -10.85 4.74
CA SER A 66 -4.77 -10.70 5.99
C SER A 66 -5.18 -12.04 6.60
N LEU A 67 -5.65 -12.99 5.77
CA LEU A 67 -5.95 -14.35 6.20
C LEU A 67 -4.68 -15.09 6.67
N LEU A 68 -3.59 -15.03 5.89
CA LEU A 68 -2.32 -15.66 6.26
C LEU A 68 -1.76 -15.09 7.57
N ALA A 69 -1.84 -13.77 7.76
CA ALA A 69 -1.39 -13.13 8.99
C ALA A 69 -2.24 -13.54 10.20
N LYS A 70 -3.56 -13.64 10.02
CA LYS A 70 -4.50 -14.15 11.03
C LYS A 70 -4.19 -15.59 11.41
N GLU A 71 -4.02 -16.48 10.44
CA GLU A 71 -3.74 -17.90 10.65
C GLU A 71 -2.38 -18.12 11.32
N SER A 72 -1.33 -17.47 10.84
CA SER A 72 0.01 -17.54 11.42
C SER A 72 0.01 -17.09 12.88
N PHE A 73 -0.78 -16.06 13.22
CA PHE A 73 -0.94 -15.65 14.61
C PHE A 73 -1.61 -16.73 15.46
N TYR A 74 -2.72 -17.32 15.01
CA TYR A 74 -3.44 -18.35 15.77
C TYR A 74 -2.66 -19.66 15.92
N GLN A 75 -1.79 -19.98 14.97
CA GLN A 75 -0.89 -21.13 15.03
C GLN A 75 0.37 -20.87 15.90
N GLY A 76 0.54 -19.65 16.42
CA GLY A 76 1.65 -19.28 17.31
C GLY A 76 2.97 -18.92 16.60
N SER A 77 3.04 -18.97 15.26
CA SER A 77 4.26 -18.61 14.51
C SER A 77 4.45 -17.09 14.38
N ASN A 78 3.34 -16.34 14.33
CA ASN A 78 3.28 -14.88 14.21
C ASN A 78 4.29 -14.30 13.19
N GLU A 79 4.27 -14.82 11.96
CA GLU A 79 5.19 -14.48 10.87
C GLU A 79 5.10 -13.02 10.42
N TYR A 80 4.01 -12.34 10.75
CA TYR A 80 3.76 -10.93 10.46
C TYR A 80 3.97 -10.03 11.67
N SER A 81 4.49 -10.57 12.79
CA SER A 81 4.82 -9.85 14.02
C SER A 81 3.66 -8.99 14.56
N LEU A 82 2.43 -9.52 14.50
CA LEU A 82 1.22 -8.81 14.92
C LEU A 82 1.13 -8.71 16.43
N GLY A 83 0.79 -7.51 16.92
CA GLY A 83 0.35 -7.26 18.29
C GLY A 83 -1.17 -7.23 18.42
N LYS A 84 -1.67 -6.95 19.65
CA LYS A 84 -3.12 -6.88 19.93
C LYS A 84 -3.84 -5.82 19.11
N LYS A 85 -3.19 -4.66 18.90
CA LYS A 85 -3.76 -3.53 18.15
C LYS A 85 -3.83 -3.85 16.66
N GLU A 86 -2.76 -4.40 16.12
CA GLU A 86 -2.63 -4.81 14.72
C GLU A 86 -3.68 -5.89 14.39
N ARG A 87 -3.93 -6.81 15.31
CA ARG A 87 -5.00 -7.81 15.16
C ARG A 87 -6.39 -7.18 15.05
N LYS A 88 -6.71 -6.18 15.87
CA LYS A 88 -8.01 -5.49 15.78
C LYS A 88 -8.15 -4.78 14.43
N ILE A 89 -7.09 -4.11 13.98
CA ILE A 89 -7.05 -3.47 12.66
C ILE A 89 -7.24 -4.50 11.55
N LEU A 90 -6.57 -5.65 11.64
CA LEU A 90 -6.66 -6.74 10.67
C LEU A 90 -8.08 -7.30 10.52
N LEU A 91 -8.79 -7.49 11.64
CA LEU A 91 -10.18 -7.96 11.64
C LEU A 91 -11.10 -6.95 10.94
N ASN A 92 -10.93 -5.66 11.22
CA ASN A 92 -11.69 -4.61 10.55
C ASN A 92 -11.39 -4.55 9.04
N ILE A 93 -10.14 -4.76 8.62
CA ILE A 93 -9.78 -4.82 7.20
C ILE A 93 -10.45 -6.00 6.50
N LEU A 94 -10.48 -7.18 7.14
CA LEU A 94 -11.15 -8.37 6.60
C LEU A 94 -12.66 -8.12 6.41
N GLU A 95 -13.31 -7.50 7.39
CA GLU A 95 -14.73 -7.10 7.31
C GLU A 95 -14.97 -6.10 6.18
N SER A 96 -14.14 -5.05 6.07
CA SER A 96 -14.26 -4.07 4.98
C SER A 96 -13.93 -4.65 3.60
N CYS A 97 -13.11 -5.70 3.52
CA CYS A 97 -12.96 -6.46 2.28
C CYS A 97 -14.31 -7.09 1.90
N GLU A 98 -14.98 -7.82 2.79
CA GLU A 98 -16.29 -8.43 2.50
C GLU A 98 -17.32 -7.40 1.99
N GLU A 99 -17.31 -6.18 2.54
CA GLU A 99 -18.18 -5.08 2.14
C GLU A 99 -17.72 -4.31 0.88
N LYS A 100 -16.57 -4.67 0.29
CA LYS A 100 -15.91 -3.93 -0.81
C LYS A 100 -15.65 -2.45 -0.48
N ASN A 101 -15.43 -2.15 0.80
CA ASN A 101 -15.23 -0.81 1.33
C ASN A 101 -13.73 -0.43 1.39
N LEU A 102 -13.01 -0.71 0.30
CA LEU A 102 -11.56 -0.53 0.19
C LEU A 102 -11.15 -0.12 -1.22
N VAL A 103 -10.25 0.86 -1.33
CA VAL A 103 -9.65 1.30 -2.60
C VAL A 103 -8.14 1.12 -2.61
N GLY A 104 -7.57 0.83 -3.78
CA GLY A 104 -6.13 0.70 -3.98
C GLY A 104 -5.56 1.78 -4.90
N PHE A 105 -4.38 2.28 -4.54
CA PHE A 105 -3.61 3.20 -5.36
C PHE A 105 -2.17 2.74 -5.53
N LYS A 106 -1.56 3.10 -6.66
CA LYS A 106 -0.12 3.08 -6.84
C LYS A 106 0.41 4.47 -6.57
N LEU A 107 1.32 4.60 -5.61
CA LEU A 107 2.03 5.83 -5.31
C LEU A 107 3.45 5.75 -5.86
N THR A 108 3.77 6.59 -6.85
CA THR A 108 5.15 6.79 -7.30
C THR A 108 5.78 7.94 -6.54
N VAL A 109 6.91 7.69 -5.87
CA VAL A 109 7.70 8.69 -5.13
C VAL A 109 9.03 8.91 -5.82
N GLY A 110 9.30 10.14 -6.25
CA GLY A 110 10.63 10.51 -6.74
C GLY A 110 11.57 10.81 -5.58
N ILE A 111 12.73 10.16 -5.51
CA ILE A 111 13.70 10.34 -4.42
C ILE A 111 15.09 10.75 -4.93
N ASP A 112 15.83 11.53 -4.14
CA ASP A 112 17.25 11.84 -4.40
C ASP A 112 18.19 10.77 -3.83
N ASN A 113 19.50 10.95 -4.01
CA ASN A 113 20.53 10.06 -3.49
C ASN A 113 20.67 10.08 -1.95
N LYS A 114 19.95 10.95 -1.26
CA LYS A 114 19.83 11.04 0.19
C LYS A 114 18.47 10.54 0.68
N PHE A 115 17.68 9.91 -0.19
CA PHE A 115 16.32 9.43 0.09
C PHE A 115 15.32 10.54 0.46
N ASN A 116 15.60 11.80 0.12
CA ASN A 116 14.62 12.87 0.24
C ASN A 116 13.66 12.84 -0.94
N VAL A 117 12.44 13.31 -0.70
CA VAL A 117 11.47 13.53 -1.78
C VAL A 117 12.03 14.61 -2.70
N SER A 118 12.13 14.25 -3.97
CA SER A 118 12.72 15.10 -5.00
C SER A 118 11.65 15.90 -5.75
N ASN A 119 12.11 16.82 -6.60
CA ASN A 119 11.27 17.70 -7.40
C ASN A 119 11.84 17.90 -8.82
N ASN A 120 11.07 18.61 -9.66
CA ASN A 120 11.55 19.17 -10.91
C ASN A 120 10.81 20.48 -11.21
N ASN A 121 11.03 21.07 -12.38
CA ASN A 121 10.43 22.35 -12.75
C ASN A 121 8.90 22.28 -12.89
N LYS A 122 8.34 21.08 -13.10
CA LYS A 122 6.91 20.85 -13.29
C LYS A 122 6.19 20.51 -11.98
N TYR A 123 6.87 19.82 -11.05
CA TYR A 123 6.28 19.31 -9.80
C TYR A 123 7.16 19.67 -8.60
N ASN A 124 6.61 20.45 -7.66
CA ASN A 124 7.32 20.90 -6.45
C ASN A 124 7.69 19.75 -5.51
N GLN A 125 6.92 18.65 -5.53
CA GLN A 125 7.20 17.39 -4.84
C GLN A 125 6.65 16.23 -5.68
N PHE A 126 7.39 15.13 -5.77
CA PHE A 126 6.98 13.98 -6.57
C PHE A 126 6.18 12.95 -5.80
N TYR A 127 4.87 13.16 -5.79
CA TYR A 127 3.89 12.14 -5.46
C TYR A 127 2.93 11.99 -6.63
N ILE A 128 2.97 10.84 -7.30
CA ILE A 128 2.03 10.52 -8.38
C ILE A 128 1.17 9.38 -7.91
N ILE A 129 -0.13 9.63 -7.77
CA ILE A 129 -1.12 8.65 -7.33
C ILE A 129 -1.91 8.22 -8.55
N GLU A 130 -1.91 6.91 -8.82
CA GLU A 130 -2.68 6.26 -9.87
C GLU A 130 -3.66 5.29 -9.22
N ASN A 131 -4.93 5.30 -9.67
CA ASN A 131 -5.91 4.34 -9.19
C ASN A 131 -5.55 2.93 -9.68
N LEU A 132 -5.62 1.94 -8.80
CA LEU A 132 -5.41 0.52 -9.14
C LEU A 132 -6.70 -0.19 -9.55
N LYS A 133 -7.83 0.51 -9.64
CA LYS A 133 -9.09 -0.07 -10.12
C LYS A 133 -8.85 -0.90 -11.38
N ASN A 134 -9.29 -2.15 -11.32
CA ASN A 134 -9.52 -2.94 -12.52
C ASN A 134 -10.67 -2.26 -13.28
N ASP A 135 -10.41 -1.87 -14.53
CA ASP A 135 -11.48 -1.66 -15.51
C ASP A 135 -12.27 -2.97 -15.74
#